data_AF-A0A6A4P2Y8-F1
#
_entry.id   AF-A0A6A4P2Y8-F1
#
_cell.length_a   1.000
_cell.length_b   1.000
_cell.length_c   1.000
_cell.angle_alpha   90.00
_cell.angle_beta   90.00
_cell.angle_gamma   90.00
#
_symmetry.space_group_name_H-M   'P 1'
#
loop_
_entity.id
_entity.type
_entity.pdbx_description
1 polymer ?
#
loop_
_entity_poly.entity_id
_entity_poly.type
_entity_poly.pdbx_seq_one_letter_code
_entity_poly.pdbx_strand_id
1 'polypeptide(L)' 'MNVDTSGILALEELHKRLLSRGVELAMVNPRWLVIHKLKLAQVVDKIGKQWIFLTVGEAVDACISYKFSSA' A
#
# COMPACT_ATOMS: atom_id res chain seq x y z
N MET A 1 2.27 3.15 -18.80
CA MET A 1 1.74 4.05 -17.74
C MET A 1 2.60 3.91 -16.51
N ASN A 2 2.88 5.03 -15.83
CA ASN A 2 3.80 5.15 -14.70
C ASN A 2 3.17 6.12 -13.67
N VAL A 3 3.78 6.24 -12.50
CA VAL A 3 3.43 7.26 -11.49
C VAL A 3 4.43 8.43 -11.57
N ASP A 4 3.94 9.64 -11.39
CA ASP A 4 4.72 10.88 -11.30
C ASP A 4 4.72 11.40 -9.85
N THR A 5 5.41 12.52 -9.60
CA THR A 5 5.51 13.10 -8.26
C THR A 5 4.14 13.45 -7.67
N SER A 6 3.22 13.95 -8.50
CA SER A 6 1.87 14.32 -8.05
C SER A 6 1.08 13.09 -7.57
N GLY A 7 1.14 11.98 -8.31
CA GLY A 7 0.51 10.71 -7.92
C GLY A 7 1.11 10.11 -6.63
N ILE A 8 2.42 10.25 -6.42
CA ILE A 8 3.09 9.81 -5.19
C ILE A 8 2.60 10.61 -3.99
N LEU A 9 2.59 11.95 -4.09
CA LEU A 9 2.13 12.83 -3.01
C LEU A 9 0.64 12.59 -2.68
N ALA A 10 -0.18 12.39 -3.70
CA ALA A 10 -1.60 12.05 -3.51
C ALA A 10 -1.77 10.72 -2.76
N LEU A 11 -0.96 9.70 -3.09
CA LEU A 11 -0.99 8.41 -2.42
C LEU A 11 -0.54 8.50 -0.95
N GLU A 12 0.48 9.30 -0.65
CA GLU A 12 0.93 9.52 0.73
C GLU A 12 -0.15 10.21 1.58
N GLU A 13 -0.79 11.25 1.03
CA GLU A 13 -1.87 11.96 1.70
C GLU A 13 -3.08 11.03 1.92
N LEU A 14 -3.44 10.23 0.92
CA LEU A 14 -4.49 9.23 1.03
C LEU A 14 -4.19 8.23 2.16
N HIS A 15 -2.97 7.68 2.21
CA HIS A 15 -2.57 6.74 3.25
C HIS A 15 -2.69 7.36 4.65
N LYS A 16 -2.20 8.59 4.84
CA LYS A 16 -2.35 9.30 6.13
C LYS A 16 -3.81 9.49 6.55
N ARG A 17 -4.70 9.81 5.60
CA ARG A 17 -6.13 10.00 5.87
C ARG A 17 -6.87 8.70 6.18
N LEU A 18 -6.44 7.58 5.59
CA LEU A 18 -6.98 6.27 5.90
C LEU A 18 -6.52 5.83 7.28
N LEU A 19 -5.23 5.97 7.58
CA LEU A 19 -4.64 5.59 8.86
C LEU A 19 -5.24 6.39 10.03
N SER A 20 -5.49 7.70 9.85
CA SER A 20 -6.15 8.53 10.88
C SER A 20 -7.59 8.10 11.19
N ARG A 21 -8.19 7.27 10.33
CA ARG A 21 -9.51 6.67 10.51
C ARG A 21 -9.44 5.20 10.93
N GLY A 22 -8.25 4.68 11.23
CA GLY A 22 -8.05 3.27 11.56
C GLY A 22 -8.21 2.33 10.37
N VAL A 23 -8.03 2.82 9.14
CA VAL A 23 -8.14 2.03 7.91
C VAL A 23 -6.74 1.80 7.33
N GLU A 24 -6.33 0.53 7.25
CA GLU A 24 -5.08 0.12 6.60
C GLU A 24 -5.22 0.08 5.08
N LEU A 25 -4.12 0.34 4.35
CA LEU A 25 -4.07 0.35 2.88
C LEU A 25 -3.22 -0.82 2.37
N ALA A 26 -3.84 -1.73 1.62
CA ALA A 26 -3.13 -2.77 0.88
C ALA A 26 -2.96 -2.38 -0.61
N MET A 27 -1.73 -2.48 -1.13
CA MET A 27 -1.43 -2.23 -2.55
C MET A 27 -1.17 -3.56 -3.27
N VAL A 28 -1.85 -3.77 -4.40
CA VAL A 28 -1.84 -5.04 -5.13
C VAL A 28 -1.36 -4.83 -6.57
N ASN A 29 -0.55 -5.77 -7.06
CA ASN A 29 -0.07 -5.83 -8.44
C ASN A 29 0.54 -4.51 -8.98
N PRO A 30 1.43 -3.81 -8.24
CA PRO A 30 2.09 -2.64 -8.79
C PRO A 30 3.09 -3.09 -9.87
N ARG A 31 2.95 -2.55 -11.09
CA ARG A 31 3.92 -2.81 -12.17
C ARG A 31 5.31 -2.34 -11.77
N TRP A 32 6.34 -2.97 -12.34
CA TRP A 32 7.76 -2.71 -12.01
C TRP A 32 8.13 -1.23 -11.91
N LEU A 33 7.78 -0.42 -12.90
CA LEU A 33 8.08 1.01 -12.92
C LEU A 33 7.42 1.79 -11.77
N VAL A 34 6.21 1.41 -11.39
CA VAL A 34 5.46 2.05 -10.31
C VAL A 34 6.08 1.67 -8.97
N ILE A 35 6.27 0.38 -8.69
CA ILE A 35 6.83 -0.05 -7.41
C ILE A 35 8.26 0.45 -7.21
N HIS A 36 9.06 0.54 -8.28
CA HIS A 36 10.40 1.10 -8.22
C HIS A 36 10.38 2.58 -7.77
N LYS A 37 9.52 3.41 -8.38
CA LYS A 37 9.39 4.82 -7.98
C LYS A 37 8.84 4.99 -6.56
N LEU A 38 7.87 4.16 -6.17
CA LEU A 38 7.33 4.20 -4.80
C LEU A 38 8.36 3.79 -3.75
N LYS A 39 9.26 2.84 -4.06
CA LYS A 39 10.40 2.50 -3.20
C LYS A 39 11.40 3.65 -3.10
N LEU A 40 11.74 4.29 -4.22
CA LEU A 40 12.64 5.46 -4.21
C LEU A 40 12.07 6.62 -3.38
N ALA A 41 10.74 6.82 -3.44
CA ALA A 41 10.03 7.81 -2.64
C ALA A 41 9.73 7.38 -1.19
N GLN A 42 10.18 6.18 -0.76
CA GLN A 42 9.91 5.60 0.57
C GLN A 42 8.43 5.42 0.92
N VAL A 43 7.52 5.47 -0.06
CA VAL A 43 6.08 5.26 0.17
C VAL A 43 5.80 3.83 0.60
N VAL A 44 6.54 2.87 0.05
CA VAL A 44 6.41 1.45 0.43
C VAL A 44 6.74 1.22 1.90
N ASP A 45 7.75 1.91 2.43
CA ASP A 45 8.11 1.80 3.84
C ASP A 45 7.08 2.50 4.74
N LYS A 46 6.46 3.61 4.27
CA LYS A 46 5.37 4.29 4.97
C LYS A 46 4.10 3.43 5.06
N ILE A 47 3.70 2.82 3.95
CA ILE A 47 2.53 1.93 3.89
C ILE A 47 2.79 0.64 4.67
N GLY A 48 4.02 0.13 4.65
CA GLY A 48 4.40 -1.15 5.23
C GLY A 48 4.60 -2.21 4.15
N LYS A 49 5.76 -2.88 4.18
CA LYS A 49 6.13 -3.90 3.17
C LYS A 49 5.19 -5.10 3.18
N GLN A 50 4.60 -5.40 4.34
CA GLN A 50 3.62 -6.46 4.52
C GLN A 50 2.28 -6.20 3.81
N TRP A 51 2.03 -4.95 3.39
CA TRP A 51 0.81 -4.54 2.71
C TRP A 51 0.98 -4.38 1.20
N ILE A 52 2.08 -4.89 0.63
CA ILE A 52 2.33 -4.90 -0.82
C ILE A 52 2.27 -6.34 -1.34
N PHE A 53 1.32 -6.62 -2.23
CA PHE A 53 1.03 -7.97 -2.72
C PHE A 53 1.12 -8.07 -4.24
N LEU A 54 1.37 -9.28 -4.74
CA LEU A 54 1.36 -9.54 -6.18
C LEU A 54 -0.06 -9.82 -6.67
N THR A 55 -0.86 -10.52 -5.87
CA THR A 55 -2.24 -10.89 -6.22
C THR A 55 -3.27 -10.38 -5.22
N VAL A 56 -4.51 -10.26 -5.69
CA VAL A 56 -5.63 -9.87 -4.82
C VAL A 56 -5.89 -10.95 -3.77
N GLY A 57 -5.72 -12.23 -4.12
CA GLY A 57 -5.89 -13.35 -3.17
C GLY A 57 -4.98 -13.21 -1.95
N GLU A 58 -3.68 -12.99 -2.17
CA GLU A 58 -2.71 -12.76 -1.09
C GLU A 58 -3.11 -11.58 -0.19
N ALA A 59 -3.58 -10.48 -0.78
CA ALA A 59 -4.00 -9.31 -0.03
C ALA A 59 -5.25 -9.56 0.81
N VAL A 60 -6.21 -10.31 0.27
CA VAL A 60 -7.44 -10.71 0.99
C VAL A 60 -7.10 -11.65 2.14
N ASP A 61 -6.26 -12.65 1.92
CA ASP A 61 -5.83 -13.59 2.96
C ASP A 61 -5.14 -12.85 4.11
N ALA A 62 -4.22 -11.93 3.79
CA ALA A 62 -3.55 -11.09 4.80
C ALA A 62 -4.54 -10.21 5.58
N CYS A 63 -5.52 -9.60 4.90
CA CYS A 63 -6.55 -8.79 5.55
C CYS A 63 -7.41 -9.63 6.52
N ILE A 64 -7.79 -10.84 6.12
CA ILE A 64 -8.57 -11.76 6.94
C ILE A 64 -7.75 -12.17 8.16
N SER A 65 -6.50 -12.62 7.98
CA SER A 65 -5.61 -12.99 9.08
C SER A 65 -5.39 -11.83 10.06
N TYR A 66 -5.18 -10.61 9.57
CA TYR A 66 -4.99 -9.43 10.42
C TYR A 66 -6.20 -9.13 11.31
N LYS A 67 -7.42 -9.28 10.77
CA LYS A 67 -8.66 -9.11 11.54
C LYS A 67 -8.78 -10.12 12.68
N PHE A 68 -8.30 -11.34 12.48
CA PHE A 68 -8.32 -12.37 13.51
C PHE A 68 -7.18 -12.24 14.53
N SER A 69 -6.06 -11.61 14.18
CA SER A 69 -4.97 -11.31 15.13
C SER A 69 -5.24 -10.05 15.97
N SER A 70 -6.19 -9.20 15.57
CA SER A 70 -6.53 -7.94 16.25
C SER A 70 -7.81 -8.04 17.10
N ALA A 71 -8.40 -9.24 17.21
CA ALA A 71 -9.54 -9.58 18.05
C ALA A 71 -9.09 -10.40 19.26
#